data_AF-A0A1G7X8F3-F1
#
_entry.id   AF-A0A1G7X8F3-F1
#
_cell.length_a   1.000
_cell.length_b   1.000
_cell.length_c   1.000
_cell.angle_alpha   90.00
_cell.angle_beta   90.00
_cell.angle_gamma   90.00
#
_symmetry.space_group_name_H-M   'P 1'
#
loop_
_entity.id
_entity.type
_entity.pdbx_description
1 polymer ?
#
loop_
_entity_poly.entity_id
_entity_poly.type
_entity_poly.pdbx_seq_one_letter_code
_entity_poly.pdbx_strand_id
1 'polypeptide(L)'
;MATEKLSKLNFSELTKNKAKLKAVILAGAIVWLFLMICIIYLFLFKSKSAIPFIAILTAIPITFLPAVNSLIEINKEIKLRNKIN
;
A
#
# COMPACT_ATOMS: atom_id res chain seq x y z
N MET A 1 9.76 -6.73 -15.23
CA MET A 1 11.15 -6.57 -14.69
C MET A 1 11.28 -6.84 -13.19
N ALA A 2 10.21 -6.76 -12.38
CA ALA A 2 10.28 -7.04 -10.94
C ALA A 2 10.48 -8.54 -10.60
N THR A 3 9.88 -9.44 -11.39
CA THR A 3 9.94 -10.90 -11.20
C THR A 3 11.37 -11.47 -11.22
N GLU A 4 12.23 -11.04 -12.13
CA GLU A 4 13.61 -11.52 -12.20
C GLU A 4 14.47 -11.09 -10.99
N LYS A 5 14.14 -9.94 -10.40
CA LYS A 5 14.85 -9.42 -9.22
C LYS A 5 14.40 -10.12 -7.94
N LEU A 6 13.14 -10.56 -7.88
CA LEU A 6 12.58 -11.33 -6.76
C LEU A 6 13.05 -12.80 -6.79
N SER A 7 13.22 -13.40 -7.96
CA SER A 7 13.72 -14.78 -8.09
C SER A 7 15.13 -14.94 -7.52
N LYS A 8 15.98 -13.91 -7.65
CA LYS A 8 17.36 -13.87 -7.10
C LYS A 8 17.43 -13.67 -5.58
N LEU A 9 16.32 -13.32 -4.93
CA LEU A 9 16.28 -13.00 -3.51
C LEU A 9 16.16 -14.29 -2.67
N ASN A 10 16.81 -14.31 -1.50
CA ASN A 10 16.73 -15.46 -0.60
C ASN A 10 15.36 -15.51 0.12
N PHE A 11 14.90 -16.68 0.55
CA PHE A 11 13.53 -16.84 1.12
C PHE A 11 13.33 -15.96 2.38
N SER A 12 14.38 -15.81 3.19
CA SER A 12 14.41 -14.90 4.34
C SER A 12 14.26 -13.43 3.94
N GLU A 13 14.85 -13.03 2.81
CA GLU A 13 14.76 -11.66 2.31
C GLU A 13 13.39 -11.39 1.68
N LEU A 14 12.78 -12.39 1.02
CA LEU A 14 11.42 -12.29 0.47
C LEU A 14 10.38 -12.07 1.57
N THR A 15 10.50 -12.80 2.68
CA THR A 15 9.60 -12.66 3.84
C THR A 15 9.81 -11.33 4.56
N LYS A 16 11.06 -10.87 4.73
CA LYS A 16 11.36 -9.52 5.26
C LYS A 16 10.78 -8.40 4.38
N ASN A 17 10.93 -8.49 3.05
CA ASN A 17 10.38 -7.50 2.14
C ASN A 17 8.85 -7.50 2.14
N LYS A 18 8.20 -8.67 2.22
CA LYS A 18 6.75 -8.78 2.41
C LYS A 18 6.29 -8.06 3.67
N ALA A 19 6.98 -8.27 4.79
CA ALA A 19 6.64 -7.63 6.07
C ALA A 19 6.80 -6.10 6.01
N LYS A 20 7.89 -5.61 5.40
CA LYS A 20 8.10 -4.18 5.18
C LYS A 20 7.02 -3.54 4.31
N LEU A 21 6.71 -4.15 3.16
CA LEU A 21 5.66 -3.66 2.26
C LEU A 21 4.28 -3.65 2.94
N LYS A 22 3.95 -4.69 3.70
CA LYS A 22 2.72 -4.73 4.51
C LYS A 22 2.68 -3.60 5.54
N ALA A 23 3.79 -3.37 6.25
CA ALA A 23 3.88 -2.31 7.24
C ALA A 23 3.71 -0.91 6.62
N VAL A 24 4.32 -0.66 5.46
CA VAL A 24 4.18 0.62 4.73
C VAL A 24 2.75 0.85 4.27
N ILE A 25 2.11 -0.17 3.68
CA ILE A 25 0.71 -0.07 3.24
C ILE A 25 -0.21 0.17 4.45
N LEU A 26 0.03 -0.52 5.57
CA LEU A 26 -0.77 -0.35 6.79
C LEU A 26 -0.58 1.04 7.41
N ALA A 27 0.65 1.53 7.52
CA ALA A 27 0.94 2.87 8.00
C ALA A 27 0.30 3.94 7.09
N GLY A 28 0.39 3.75 5.76
CA GLY A 28 -0.28 4.62 4.79
C GLY A 28 -1.80 4.62 4.95
N ALA A 29 -2.42 3.46 5.19
CA ALA A 29 -3.85 3.35 5.41
C ALA A 29 -4.33 4.06 6.69
N ILE A 30 -3.55 4.00 7.77
CA ILE A 30 -3.85 4.71 9.02
C ILE A 30 -3.81 6.22 8.80
N VAL A 31 -2.77 6.72 8.13
CA VAL A 31 -2.65 8.15 7.80
C VAL A 31 -3.80 8.60 6.89
N TRP A 32 -4.20 7.76 5.93
CA TRP A 32 -5.32 8.03 5.04
C TRP A 32 -6.66 8.11 5.80
N LEU A 33 -6.91 7.21 6.75
CA LEU A 33 -8.09 7.26 7.63
C LEU A 33 -8.12 8.53 8.48
N PHE A 34 -6.96 8.95 9.00
CA PHE A 34 -6.86 10.21 9.74
C PHE A 34 -7.19 11.43 8.86
N LEU A 35 -6.66 11.48 7.64
CA LEU A 35 -6.97 12.51 6.65
C LEU A 35 -8.47 12.56 6.30
N MET A 36 -9.11 11.39 6.19
CA MET A 36 -10.56 11.26 6.01
C MET A 36 -11.34 11.99 7.10
N ILE A 37 -10.98 11.77 8.37
CA ILE A 37 -11.63 12.42 9.53
C ILE A 37 -11.43 13.94 9.47
N CYS A 38 -10.22 14.41 9.14
CA CYS A 38 -9.93 15.83 8.99
C CYS A 38 -10.77 16.49 7.88
N ILE A 39 -10.96 15.80 6.75
CA ILE A 39 -11.76 16.32 5.64
C ILE A 39 -13.25 16.37 6.00
N ILE A 40 -13.76 15.34 6.69
CA ILE A 40 -15.14 15.36 7.19
C ILE A 40 -15.35 16.55 8.14
N TYR A 41 -14.42 16.78 9.06
CA TYR A 41 -14.45 17.96 9.94
C TYR A 41 -14.45 19.27 9.13
N LEU A 42 -13.53 19.43 8.19
CA LEU A 42 -13.47 20.63 7.33
C LEU A 42 -14.72 20.80 6.49
N PHE A 43 -15.35 19.71 6.03
CA PHE A 43 -16.57 19.77 5.25
C PHE A 43 -17.76 20.29 6.09
N LEU A 44 -17.88 19.84 7.34
CA LEU A 44 -18.94 20.26 8.25
C LEU A 44 -18.79 21.72 8.71
N PHE A 45 -17.57 22.17 9.02
CA PHE A 45 -17.33 23.49 9.60
C PHE A 45 -16.89 24.56 8.58
N LYS A 46 -16.34 24.17 7.42
CA LYS A 46 -15.86 25.07 6.35
C LYS A 46 -16.03 24.43 4.95
N SER A 47 -17.29 24.12 4.59
CA SER A 47 -17.67 23.37 3.38
C SER A 47 -16.97 23.79 2.08
N LYS A 48 -16.86 25.09 1.77
CA LYS A 48 -16.19 25.58 0.54
C LYS A 48 -14.70 25.27 0.48
N SER A 49 -14.04 25.10 1.63
CA SER A 49 -12.60 24.82 1.71
C SER A 49 -12.28 23.33 1.59
N ALA A 50 -13.26 22.44 1.73
CA ALA A 50 -13.05 20.99 1.78
C ALA A 50 -13.02 20.31 0.39
N ILE A 51 -13.66 20.92 -0.61
CA ILE A 51 -13.81 20.39 -1.99
C ILE A 51 -12.47 19.96 -2.63
N PRO A 52 -11.38 20.76 -2.61
CA PRO A 52 -10.11 20.33 -3.22
C PRO A 52 -9.45 19.15 -2.48
N PHE A 53 -9.68 19.02 -1.17
CA PHE A 53 -9.08 17.93 -0.38
C PHE A 53 -9.75 16.58 -0.66
N ILE A 54 -11.03 16.57 -1.04
CA ILE A 54 -11.74 15.34 -1.43
C ILE A 54 -11.08 14.70 -2.67
N ALA A 55 -10.72 15.51 -3.68
CA ALA A 55 -10.06 15.03 -4.89
C ALA A 55 -8.65 14.46 -4.60
N ILE A 56 -7.91 15.06 -3.65
CA ILE A 56 -6.60 14.57 -3.24
C ILE A 56 -6.75 13.25 -2.48
N LEU A 57 -7.74 13.15 -1.61
CA LEU A 57 -7.98 11.98 -0.78
C LEU A 57 -8.31 10.73 -1.63
N THR A 58 -9.06 10.88 -2.72
CA THR A 58 -9.39 9.77 -3.62
C THR A 58 -8.22 9.32 -4.49
N ALA A 59 -7.21 10.17 -4.69
CA ALA A 59 -6.00 9.81 -5.43
C ALA A 59 -5.01 8.96 -4.59
N ILE A 60 -5.04 9.09 -3.26
CA ILE A 60 -4.10 8.40 -2.36
C ILE A 60 -4.11 6.87 -2.54
N PRO A 61 -5.26 6.17 -2.55
CA PRO A 61 -5.29 4.71 -2.75
C PRO A 61 -4.64 4.27 -4.07
N ILE A 62 -4.75 5.09 -5.13
CA ILE A 62 -4.20 4.80 -6.45
C ILE A 62 -2.66 4.80 -6.39
N THR A 63 -2.07 5.71 -5.60
CA THR A 63 -0.60 5.78 -5.44
C THR A 63 0.00 4.55 -4.76
N PHE A 64 -0.79 3.77 -4.01
CA PHE A 64 -0.34 2.52 -3.37
C PHE A 64 -0.41 1.30 -4.30
N LEU A 65 -1.02 1.39 -5.50
CA LEU A 65 -1.13 0.27 -6.44
C LEU A 65 0.21 -0.41 -6.76
N PRO A 66 1.34 0.30 -7.00
CA PRO A 66 2.62 -0.35 -7.26
C PRO A 66 3.12 -1.18 -6.07
N ALA A 67 2.91 -0.68 -4.85
CA ALA A 67 3.29 -1.37 -3.62
C ALA A 67 2.43 -2.64 -3.40
N VAL A 68 1.13 -2.55 -3.67
CA VAL A 68 0.21 -3.70 -3.62
C VAL A 68 0.58 -4.75 -4.66
N ASN A 69 0.85 -4.35 -5.91
CA ASN A 69 1.29 -5.25 -6.97
C ASN A 69 2.60 -5.97 -6.61
N SER A 70 3.58 -5.23 -6.09
CA SER A 70 4.85 -5.81 -5.61
C SER A 70 4.62 -6.84 -4.51
N LEU A 71 3.67 -6.59 -3.61
CA LEU A 71 3.33 -7.49 -2.52
C LEU A 71 2.63 -8.76 -3.01
N ILE A 72 1.77 -8.64 -4.03
CA ILE A 72 1.14 -9.78 -4.70
C ILE A 72 2.19 -10.66 -5.39
N GLU A 73 3.14 -10.05 -6.11
CA GLU A 73 4.24 -10.78 -6.77
C GLU A 73 5.11 -11.54 -5.75
N ILE A 74 5.52 -10.88 -4.67
CA ILE A 74 6.26 -11.50 -3.57
C ILE A 74 5.47 -12.67 -2.96
N ASN A 75 4.15 -12.51 -2.78
CA ASN A 75 3.32 -13.57 -2.22
C ASN A 75 3.15 -14.76 -3.18
N LYS A 76 3.04 -14.51 -4.48
CA LYS A 76 3.01 -15.55 -5.52
C LYS A 76 4.32 -16.34 -5.53
N GLU A 77 5.46 -15.65 -5.48
CA GLU A 77 6.79 -16.27 -5.44
C GLU A 77 6.98 -17.14 -4.18
N ILE A 78 6.59 -16.65 -3.00
CA ILE A 78 6.62 -17.44 -1.75
C ILE A 78 5.74 -18.69 -1.87
N LYS A 79 4.53 -18.55 -2.43
CA LYS A 79 3.59 -19.67 -2.58
C LYS A 79 4.11 -20.72 -3.58
N LEU A 80 4.78 -20.29 -4.65
CA LEU A 80 5.43 -21.18 -5.60
C LEU A 80 6.55 -21.99 -4.92
N ARG A 81 7.42 -21.33 -4.16
CA ARG A 81 8.52 -22.00 -3.44
C ARG A 81 8.03 -22.99 -2.37
N ASN A 82 6.97 -22.63 -1.64
CA ASN A 82 6.33 -23.54 -0.67
C ASN A 82 5.56 -24.71 -1.29
N LYS A 83 5.27 -24.69 -2.60
CA LYS A 83 4.59 -25.79 -3.31
C LYS A 83 5.59 -26.77 -3.94
N ILE A 84 6.83 -26.31 -4.19
CA ILE A 84 7.89 -27.08 -4.84
C ILE A 84 8.77 -27.80 -3.79
N ASN A 85 8.87 -27.27 -2.57
CA ASN A 85 9.38 -27.97 -1.37
C ASN A 85 8.25 -28.77 -0.70
#